data_AF-A0A832U6X0-F1
#
_entry.id   AF-A0A832U6X0-F1
#
_cell.length_a   1.000
_cell.length_b   1.000
_cell.length_c   1.000
_cell.angle_alpha   90.00
_cell.angle_beta   90.00
_cell.angle_gamma   90.00
#
_symmetry.space_group_name_H-M   'P 1'
#
loop_
_entity.id
_entity.type
_entity.pdbx_description
1 polymer ?
#
loop_
_entity_poly.entity_id
_entity_poly.type
_entity_poly.pdbx_seq_one_letter_code
_entity_poly.pdbx_strand_id
1 'polypeptide(L)'
;VKRGILEKAQKDLRISLETSAVERLFEGIIKNEGVYGIKAIEKALEYGAVNELLIVDQFLRKTEFEEITEKSREQRAIIHVISSEHDAGKKLEGIGGIGAILRFKIDEL
;
A
#
# COMPACT_ATOMS: atom_id res chain seq x y z
N VAL A 1 -26.92 23.44 -3.22
CA VAL A 1 -27.02 22.57 -2.03
C VAL A 1 -26.57 21.12 -2.28
N LYS A 2 -26.77 20.51 -3.46
CA LYS A 2 -26.47 19.06 -3.70
C LYS A 2 -24.98 18.67 -3.86
N ARG A 3 -24.07 19.59 -4.21
CA ARG A 3 -22.66 19.25 -4.54
C ARG A 3 -21.83 18.83 -3.32
N GLY A 4 -21.95 19.55 -2.20
CA GLY A 4 -21.13 19.29 -1.00
C GLY A 4 -21.40 17.95 -0.31
N ILE A 5 -22.65 17.44 -0.39
CA ILE A 5 -23.00 16.12 0.17
C ILE A 5 -22.37 15.00 -0.67
N LEU A 6 -22.37 15.16 -1.99
CA LEU A 6 -21.75 14.19 -2.91
C LEU A 6 -20.23 14.16 -2.73
N GLU A 7 -19.58 15.32 -2.67
CA GLU A 7 -18.14 15.44 -2.44
C GLU A 7 -17.74 14.78 -1.11
N LYS A 8 -18.52 14.99 -0.05
CA LYS A 8 -18.30 14.36 1.26
C LYS A 8 -18.45 12.84 1.18
N ALA A 9 -19.52 12.33 0.58
CA ALA A 9 -19.75 10.89 0.45
C ALA A 9 -18.64 10.18 -0.33
N GLN A 10 -18.12 10.81 -1.39
CA GLN A 10 -16.98 10.28 -2.15
C GLN A 10 -15.70 10.24 -1.32
N LYS A 11 -15.44 11.29 -0.52
CA LYS A 11 -14.29 11.32 0.40
C LYS A 11 -14.40 10.22 1.45
N ASP A 12 -15.56 10.06 2.08
CA ASP A 12 -15.79 9.05 3.11
C ASP A 12 -15.60 7.63 2.53
N LEU A 13 -16.09 7.38 1.31
CA LEU A 13 -15.87 6.12 0.60
C LEU A 13 -14.38 5.86 0.35
N ARG A 14 -13.64 6.87 -0.13
CA ARG A 14 -12.20 6.74 -0.38
C ARG A 14 -11.43 6.37 0.89
N ILE A 15 -11.66 7.11 1.98
CA ILE A 15 -11.02 6.86 3.28
C ILE A 15 -11.33 5.43 3.76
N SER A 16 -12.57 4.97 3.56
CA SER A 16 -12.97 3.60 3.92
C SER A 16 -12.22 2.53 3.11
N LEU A 17 -12.04 2.73 1.80
CA LEU A 17 -11.28 1.83 0.93
C LEU A 17 -9.79 1.79 1.32
N GLU A 18 -9.19 2.95 1.55
CA GLU A 18 -7.79 3.07 1.96
C GLU A 18 -7.55 2.41 3.33
N THR A 19 -8.45 2.64 4.29
CA THR A 19 -8.41 2.00 5.61
C THR A 19 -8.49 0.49 5.49
N SER A 20 -9.44 -0.02 4.69
CA SER A 20 -9.60 -1.46 4.47
C SER A 20 -8.37 -2.08 3.82
N ALA A 21 -7.70 -1.38 2.90
CA ALA A 21 -6.47 -1.86 2.28
C ALA A 21 -5.33 -1.98 3.30
N VAL A 22 -5.16 -0.96 4.13
CA VAL A 22 -4.14 -0.97 5.20
C VAL A 22 -4.43 -2.09 6.20
N GLU A 23 -5.68 -2.29 6.62
CA GLU A 23 -6.04 -3.38 7.54
C GLU A 23 -5.70 -4.76 6.95
N ARG A 24 -6.01 -5.00 5.67
CA ARG A 24 -5.62 -6.25 4.97
C ARG A 24 -4.11 -6.44 4.95
N LEU A 25 -3.33 -5.37 4.74
CA LEU A 25 -1.87 -5.44 4.79
C LEU A 25 -1.38 -5.87 6.18
N PHE A 26 -1.88 -5.26 7.25
CA PHE A 26 -1.48 -5.61 8.62
C PHE A 26 -1.87 -7.05 8.97
N GLU A 27 -3.06 -7.51 8.58
CA GLU A 27 -3.44 -8.92 8.72
C GLU A 27 -2.52 -9.84 7.92
N GLY A 28 -2.16 -9.44 6.70
CA GLY A 28 -1.23 -10.17 5.84
C GLY A 28 0.14 -10.32 6.49
N ILE A 29 0.69 -9.25 7.07
CA ILE A 29 1.98 -9.28 7.79
C ILE A 29 1.94 -10.32 8.93
N ILE A 30 0.87 -10.34 9.73
CA ILE A 30 0.71 -11.31 10.84
C ILE A 30 0.67 -12.75 10.31
N LYS A 31 0.13 -12.96 9.10
CA LYS A 31 0.01 -14.28 8.46
C LYS A 31 1.22 -14.66 7.59
N ASN A 32 2.28 -13.84 7.55
CA ASN A 32 3.41 -13.96 6.62
C ASN A 32 2.98 -13.95 5.13
N GLU A 33 1.92 -13.19 4.84
CA GLU A 33 1.35 -12.95 3.50
C GLU A 33 1.52 -11.49 3.07
N GLY A 34 2.17 -10.67 3.89
CA GLY A 34 2.47 -9.27 3.61
C GLY A 34 3.83 -8.89 4.17
N VAL A 35 4.45 -7.90 3.52
CA VAL A 35 5.78 -7.38 3.88
C VAL A 35 5.75 -5.86 3.90
N TYR A 36 6.67 -5.25 4.64
CA TYR A 36 6.78 -3.80 4.74
C TYR A 36 8.24 -3.34 4.61
N GLY A 37 8.40 -2.09 4.19
CA GLY A 37 9.71 -1.49 3.95
C GLY A 37 10.34 -1.90 2.61
N ILE A 38 11.27 -1.07 2.16
CA ILE A 38 11.83 -1.12 0.80
C ILE A 38 12.50 -2.47 0.50
N LYS A 39 13.46 -2.89 1.34
CA LYS A 39 14.26 -4.10 1.10
C LYS A 39 13.43 -5.37 0.94
N ALA A 40 12.42 -5.54 1.81
CA ALA A 40 11.55 -6.71 1.78
C ALA A 40 10.67 -6.72 0.51
N ILE A 41 10.19 -5.55 0.09
CA ILE A 41 9.38 -5.39 -1.11
C ILE A 41 10.22 -5.59 -2.38
N GLU A 42 11.45 -5.07 -2.42
CA GLU A 42 12.38 -5.30 -3.53
C GLU A 42 12.63 -6.80 -3.74
N LYS A 43 12.93 -7.52 -2.66
CA LYS A 43 13.07 -8.97 -2.72
C LYS A 43 11.77 -9.64 -3.15
N ALA A 44 10.61 -9.25 -2.62
CA ALA A 44 9.32 -9.78 -3.08
C ALA A 44 9.04 -9.52 -4.58
N LEU A 45 9.48 -8.38 -5.11
CA LEU A 45 9.44 -8.07 -6.54
C LEU A 45 10.36 -8.99 -7.34
N GLU A 46 11.57 -9.32 -6.85
CA GLU A 46 12.45 -10.28 -7.54
C GLU A 46 11.79 -11.65 -7.75
N TYR A 47 10.98 -12.12 -6.79
CA TYR A 47 10.21 -13.36 -6.92
C TYR A 47 8.91 -13.20 -7.73
N GLY A 48 8.53 -11.99 -8.14
CA GLY A 48 7.24 -11.74 -8.78
C GLY A 48 6.05 -11.95 -7.84
N ALA A 49 6.27 -11.86 -6.52
CA ALA A 49 5.29 -12.22 -5.51
C ALA A 49 4.37 -11.06 -5.11
N VAL A 50 4.60 -9.83 -5.58
CA VAL A 50 3.79 -8.68 -5.14
C VAL A 50 2.40 -8.69 -5.81
N ASN A 51 1.34 -8.79 -5.01
CA ASN A 51 -0.05 -8.73 -5.46
C ASN A 51 -0.63 -7.32 -5.39
N GLU A 52 -0.50 -6.69 -4.23
CA GLU A 52 -0.95 -5.32 -3.96
C GLU A 52 0.20 -4.55 -3.33
N LEU A 53 0.48 -3.34 -3.82
CA LEU A 53 1.42 -2.40 -3.20
C LEU A 53 0.62 -1.28 -2.55
N LEU A 54 0.95 -0.94 -1.32
CA LEU A 54 0.40 0.20 -0.59
C LEU A 54 1.51 1.19 -0.33
N ILE A 55 1.31 2.46 -0.67
CA ILE A 55 2.28 3.53 -0.48
C ILE A 55 1.60 4.79 0.03
N VAL A 56 2.22 5.47 0.99
CA VAL A 56 1.73 6.77 1.44
C VAL A 56 2.06 7.85 0.40
N ASP A 57 1.08 8.71 0.11
CA ASP A 57 1.15 9.77 -0.90
C ASP A 57 2.43 10.64 -0.83
N GLN A 58 2.88 10.98 0.38
CA GLN A 58 4.09 11.79 0.58
C GLN A 58 5.39 11.13 0.08
N PHE A 59 5.43 9.79 -0.01
CA PHE A 59 6.63 9.05 -0.43
C PHE A 59 6.70 8.78 -1.92
N LEU A 60 5.60 8.96 -2.67
CA LEU A 60 5.58 8.76 -4.13
C LEU A 60 6.62 9.58 -4.89
N ARG A 61 7.00 10.75 -4.36
CA ARG A 61 7.95 11.67 -5.01
C ARG A 61 9.43 11.34 -4.75
N LYS A 62 9.71 10.33 -3.93
CA LYS A 62 11.07 9.89 -3.64
C LYS A 62 11.48 8.84 -4.67
N THR A 63 12.67 9.00 -5.23
CA THR A 63 13.19 8.14 -6.32
C THR A 63 13.13 6.65 -6.00
N GLU A 64 13.50 6.25 -4.77
CA GLU A 64 13.47 4.85 -4.34
C GLU A 64 12.05 4.23 -4.39
N PHE A 65 11.01 5.02 -4.03
CA PHE A 65 9.63 4.56 -4.04
C PHE A 65 9.02 4.56 -5.44
N GLU A 66 9.46 5.49 -6.29
CA GLU A 66 9.06 5.58 -7.70
C GLU A 66 9.50 4.32 -8.46
N GLU A 67 10.75 3.89 -8.29
CA GLU A 67 11.28 2.67 -8.91
C GLU A 67 10.51 1.41 -8.47
N ILE A 68 10.21 1.27 -7.17
CA ILE A 68 9.41 0.15 -6.64
C ILE A 68 8.00 0.16 -7.21
N THR A 69 7.39 1.35 -7.31
CA THR A 69 6.03 1.51 -7.83
C THR A 69 5.97 1.09 -9.30
N GLU A 70 6.96 1.48 -10.10
CA GLU A 70 7.02 1.12 -11.51
C GLU A 70 7.25 -0.38 -11.72
N LYS A 71 8.22 -0.98 -11.02
CA LYS A 71 8.42 -2.44 -11.03
C LYS A 71 7.16 -3.21 -10.61
N SER A 72 6.44 -2.72 -9.60
CA SER A 72 5.17 -3.32 -9.17
C SER A 72 4.10 -3.23 -10.27
N ARG A 73 4.04 -2.12 -11.00
CA ARG A 73 3.14 -1.93 -12.14
C ARG A 73 3.45 -2.88 -13.29
N GLU A 74 4.73 -3.06 -13.62
CA GLU A 74 5.19 -4.03 -14.64
C GLU A 74 4.73 -5.45 -14.30
N GLN A 75 4.70 -5.79 -13.01
CA GLN A 75 4.20 -7.07 -12.51
C GLN A 75 2.67 -7.14 -12.40
N ARG A 76 1.93 -6.11 -12.82
CA ARG A 76 0.46 -6.02 -12.71
C ARG A 76 -0.03 -6.07 -11.26
N ALA A 77 0.76 -5.58 -10.31
CA ALA A 77 0.29 -5.40 -8.95
C ALA A 77 -0.73 -4.26 -8.88
N ILE A 78 -1.69 -4.37 -7.97
CA ILE A 78 -2.64 -3.30 -7.68
C ILE A 78 -1.94 -2.27 -6.79
N ILE A 79 -1.90 -1.01 -7.20
CA ILE A 79 -1.25 0.05 -6.43
C ILE A 79 -2.32 0.86 -5.68
N HIS A 80 -2.22 0.89 -4.36
CA HIS A 80 -3.04 1.73 -3.47
C HIS A 80 -2.20 2.89 -2.96
N VAL A 81 -2.64 4.10 -3.26
CA VAL A 81 -2.07 5.32 -2.68
C VAL A 81 -2.90 5.67 -1.45
N ILE A 82 -2.26 5.72 -0.30
CA ILE A 82 -2.89 5.98 0.99
C ILE A 82 -2.58 7.42 1.39
N SER A 83 -3.60 8.20 1.73
CA SER A 83 -3.41 9.58 2.16
C SER A 83 -2.82 9.63 3.58
N SER A 84 -1.76 10.43 3.74
CA SER A 84 -1.18 10.76 5.05
C SER A 84 -2.11 11.60 5.95
N GLU A 85 -3.22 12.13 5.41
CA GLU A 85 -4.13 13.01 6.13
C GLU A 85 -5.04 12.29 7.15
N HIS A 86 -5.12 10.95 7.12
CA HIS A 86 -5.95 10.16 8.02
C HIS A 86 -5.21 8.97 8.65
N ASP A 87 -5.88 8.31 9.59
CA ASP A 87 -5.27 7.32 10.47
C ASP A 87 -4.65 6.13 9.73
N ALA A 88 -5.26 5.67 8.63
CA ALA A 88 -4.69 4.59 7.81
C ALA A 88 -3.31 4.97 7.21
N GLY A 89 -3.14 6.20 6.72
CA GLY A 89 -1.85 6.68 6.23
C GLY A 89 -0.81 6.79 7.33
N LYS A 90 -1.20 7.32 8.51
CA LYS A 90 -0.31 7.39 9.68
C LYS A 90 0.13 6.01 10.18
N LYS A 91 -0.76 5.00 10.15
CA LYS A 91 -0.42 3.62 10.48
C LYS A 91 0.60 3.04 9.50
N LEU A 92 0.39 3.25 8.20
CA LEU A 92 1.32 2.78 7.17
C LEU A 92 2.67 3.50 7.25
N GLU A 93 2.67 4.80 7.52
CA GLU A 93 3.88 5.59 7.78
C GLU A 93 4.68 5.05 8.96
N GLY A 94 4.01 4.65 10.05
CA GLY A 94 4.64 4.07 11.24
C GLY A 94 5.43 2.78 11.00
N ILE A 95 5.19 2.08 9.88
CA ILE A 95 5.93 0.87 9.48
C ILE A 95 6.86 1.11 8.28
N GLY A 96 7.16 2.38 7.95
CA GLY A 96 8.08 2.75 6.88
C GLY A 96 7.40 3.30 5.62
N GLY A 97 6.09 3.50 5.63
CA GLY A 97 5.37 4.23 4.58
C GLY A 97 5.07 3.46 3.30
N ILE A 98 5.46 2.19 3.24
CA ILE A 98 5.21 1.30 2.12
C ILE A 98 5.05 -0.14 2.61
N GLY A 99 4.13 -0.87 1.99
CA GLY A 99 3.92 -2.29 2.24
C GLY A 99 3.39 -3.00 1.01
N ALA A 100 3.51 -4.31 0.99
CA ALA A 100 3.00 -5.15 -0.08
C ALA A 100 2.28 -6.38 0.47
N ILE A 101 1.16 -6.74 -0.16
CA ILE A 101 0.51 -8.04 0.04
C ILE A 101 1.04 -8.98 -1.04
N LEU A 102 1.42 -10.18 -0.64
CA LEU A 102 2.03 -11.17 -1.50
C LEU A 102 0.98 -12.10 -2.14
N ARG A 103 1.28 -12.60 -3.34
CA ARG A 103 0.53 -13.63 -4.07
C ARG A 103 0.73 -15.01 -3.43
N PHE A 104 1.91 -15.23 -2.88
CA PHE A 104 2.34 -16.45 -2.20
C PHE A 104 3.41 -16.09 -1.17
N LYS A 105 3.54 -16.91 -0.13
CA LYS A 105 4.52 -16.67 0.95
C LYS A 105 5.94 -16.85 0.44
N ILE A 106 6.85 -16.03 0.95
CA ILE A 106 8.29 -16.17 0.72
C ILE A 106 8.91 -16.49 2.07
N ASP A 107 9.42 -17.71 2.26
CA ASP A 107 9.96 -18.17 3.54
C ASP A 107 11.27 -17.47 3.95
N GLU A 108 11.87 -16.69 3.04
CA GLU A 108 13.15 -16.01 3.24
C GLU A 108 13.02 -14.49 3.48
N LEU A 109 11.84 -14.01 3.89
CA LEU A 109 11.52 -12.59 4.15
C LEU A 109 11.16 -12.32 5.61
#